data_AF-A0A3D4TBX6-F1
#
_entry.id   AF-A0A3D4TBX6-F1
#
_cell.length_a   1.000
_cell.length_b   1.000
_cell.length_c   1.000
_cell.angle_alpha   90.00
_cell.angle_beta   90.00
_cell.angle_gamma   90.00
#
_symmetry.space_group_name_H-M   'P 1'
#
loop_
_entity.id
_entity.type
_entity.pdbx_description
1 polymer ?
#
loop_
_entity_poly.entity_id
_entity_poly.type
_entity_poly.pdbx_seq_one_letter_code
_entity_poly.pdbx_strand_id
1 'polypeptide(L)'
;MLSYFNANLFPSGSYAETLVRLGGAILLLVMGIGNIRKHSKPQFAVPVYRSPWLLASKGFMLNALNPGNYISWLSISALLINVNHYSIGERWWFYAGALISIFGMEMLIALGAAKIKAYISEKFMRRLDLVLGIVFLVFAIVLIWPLLRDLLR
;
A
#
# COMPACT_ATOMS: atom_id res chain seq x y z
N MET A 1 -15.01 2.45 -12.25
CA MET A 1 -15.41 2.44 -10.83
C MET A 1 -14.39 3.12 -9.91
N LEU A 2 -13.10 2.73 -9.88
CA LEU A 2 -12.08 3.41 -9.05
C LEU A 2 -11.88 4.90 -9.39
N SER A 3 -11.96 5.28 -10.67
CA SER A 3 -11.90 6.68 -11.12
C SER A 3 -13.08 7.53 -10.64
N TYR A 4 -14.28 6.95 -10.56
CA TYR A 4 -15.50 7.65 -10.10
C TYR A 4 -15.47 7.93 -8.59
N PHE A 5 -14.90 7.01 -7.80
CA PHE A 5 -14.74 7.22 -6.36
C PHE A 5 -13.68 8.29 -6.05
N ASN A 6 -12.55 8.29 -6.77
CA ASN A 6 -11.51 9.31 -6.63
C ASN A 6 -12.08 10.72 -6.87
N ALA A 7 -12.89 10.90 -7.92
CA ALA A 7 -13.50 12.17 -8.29
C ALA A 7 -14.55 12.69 -7.28
N ASN A 8 -15.23 11.80 -6.54
CA ASN A 8 -16.25 12.18 -5.55
C ASN A 8 -15.66 12.41 -4.14
N LEU A 9 -14.55 11.73 -3.80
CA LEU A 9 -13.87 11.92 -2.52
C LEU A 9 -13.05 13.22 -2.50
N PHE A 10 -12.43 13.54 -3.65
CA PHE A 10 -11.67 14.77 -3.84
C PHE A 10 -12.13 15.43 -5.14
N PRO A 11 -13.10 16.37 -5.08
CA PRO A 11 -13.58 17.06 -6.25
C PRO A 11 -12.42 17.68 -7.03
N SER A 12 -12.46 17.52 -8.35
CA SER A 12 -11.42 18.01 -9.25
C SER A 12 -11.19 19.51 -9.07
N GLY A 13 -9.96 19.92 -8.73
CA GLY A 13 -9.58 21.32 -8.49
C GLY A 13 -9.80 21.79 -7.05
N SER A 14 -10.22 20.91 -6.14
CA SER A 14 -10.33 21.25 -4.72
C SER A 14 -8.96 21.39 -4.05
N TYR A 15 -8.89 22.21 -3.00
CA TYR A 15 -7.68 22.35 -2.19
C TYR A 15 -7.26 21.02 -1.55
N ALA A 16 -8.23 20.22 -1.09
CA ALA A 16 -7.98 18.91 -0.51
C ALA A 16 -7.35 17.94 -1.52
N GLU A 17 -7.83 17.91 -2.77
CA GLU A 17 -7.24 17.11 -3.83
C GLU A 17 -5.78 17.51 -4.08
N THR A 18 -5.52 18.81 -4.21
CA THR A 18 -4.18 19.35 -4.44
C THR A 18 -3.23 18.96 -3.31
N LEU A 19 -3.66 19.10 -2.05
CA LEU A 19 -2.87 18.69 -0.89
C LEU A 19 -2.55 17.20 -0.89
N VAL A 20 -3.53 16.34 -1.17
CA VAL A 20 -3.34 14.88 -1.20
C VAL A 20 -2.40 14.48 -2.33
N ARG A 21 -2.54 15.07 -3.52
CA ARG A 21 -1.66 14.81 -4.67
C ARG A 21 -0.23 15.24 -4.38
N LEU A 22 -0.03 16.46 -3.86
CA LEU A 22 1.31 16.97 -3.52
C LEU A 22 1.94 16.15 -2.40
N GLY A 23 1.22 15.90 -1.30
CA GLY A 23 1.71 15.11 -0.18
C GLY A 23 2.07 13.68 -0.58
N GLY A 24 1.20 13.03 -1.34
CA GLY A 24 1.45 11.69 -1.89
C GLY A 24 2.63 11.66 -2.86
N ALA A 25 2.76 12.65 -3.74
CA ALA A 25 3.87 12.71 -4.70
C ALA A 25 5.21 12.94 -3.99
N ILE A 26 5.26 13.84 -3.00
CA ILE A 26 6.47 14.06 -2.19
C ILE A 26 6.86 12.77 -1.46
N LEU A 27 5.89 12.11 -0.82
CA LEU A 27 6.14 10.84 -0.13
C LEU A 27 6.71 9.78 -1.08
N LEU A 28 6.09 9.61 -2.26
CA LEU A 28 6.53 8.65 -3.27
C LEU A 28 7.90 9.02 -3.87
N LEU A 29 8.20 10.30 -4.07
CA LEU A 29 9.52 10.76 -4.51
C LEU A 29 10.60 10.44 -3.49
N VAL A 30 10.36 10.75 -2.20
CA VAL A 30 11.30 10.44 -1.12
C VAL A 30 11.51 8.94 -1.00
N MET A 31 10.45 8.13 -1.04
CA MET A 31 10.55 6.67 -1.04
C MET A 31 11.27 6.14 -2.27
N GLY A 32 11.01 6.72 -3.45
CA GLY A 32 11.62 6.32 -4.72
C GLY A 32 13.13 6.54 -4.72
N ILE A 33 13.56 7.77 -4.44
CA ILE A 33 14.98 8.13 -4.33
C ILE A 33 15.65 7.33 -3.21
N GLY A 34 14.97 7.21 -2.07
CA GLY A 34 15.44 6.43 -0.92
C GLY A 34 15.72 4.98 -1.28
N ASN A 35 14.81 4.31 -1.98
CA ASN A 35 15.00 2.92 -2.41
C ASN A 35 16.09 2.78 -3.48
N ILE A 36 16.20 3.70 -4.45
CA ILE A 36 17.30 3.64 -5.44
C ILE A 36 18.68 3.74 -4.78
N ARG A 37 18.81 4.60 -3.77
CA ARG A 37 20.06 4.77 -3.01
C ARG A 37 20.28 3.65 -1.99
N LYS A 38 19.25 2.87 -1.67
CA LYS A 38 19.33 1.79 -0.69
C LYS A 38 20.14 0.63 -1.25
N HIS A 39 20.88 0.00 -0.34
CA HIS A 39 21.60 -1.23 -0.56
C HIS A 39 21.16 -2.22 0.52
N SER A 40 19.91 -2.67 0.43
CA SER A 40 19.34 -3.63 1.37
C SER A 40 20.21 -4.89 1.39
N LYS A 41 20.67 -5.28 2.57
CA LYS A 41 21.40 -6.54 2.76
C LYS A 41 20.39 -7.67 2.99
N PRO A 42 20.66 -8.90 2.51
CA PRO A 42 19.88 -10.07 2.88
C PRO A 42 19.88 -10.21 4.40
N GLN A 43 18.72 -9.99 5.02
CA GLN A 43 18.52 -10.27 6.43
C GLN A 43 17.80 -11.60 6.54
N PHE A 44 18.55 -12.65 6.84
CA PHE A 44 17.95 -13.90 7.26
C PHE A 44 17.56 -13.76 8.72
N ALA A 45 16.29 -14.04 9.04
CA ALA A 45 15.84 -14.08 10.42
C ALA A 45 16.71 -15.09 11.19
N VAL A 46 17.57 -14.57 12.07
CA VAL A 46 18.17 -15.39 13.12
C VAL A 46 17.02 -15.70 14.08
N PRO A 47 16.71 -16.97 14.37
CA PRO A 47 15.62 -17.32 15.27
C PRO A 47 15.98 -16.86 16.68
N VAL A 48 15.64 -15.62 16.99
CA VAL A 48 15.59 -15.15 18.37
C VAL A 48 14.32 -15.78 18.93
N TYR A 49 14.44 -16.70 19.88
CA TYR A 49 13.30 -17.26 20.59
C TYR A 49 12.49 -16.12 21.21
N ARG A 50 11.43 -15.71 20.51
CA ARG A 50 10.45 -14.71 20.92
C ARG A 50 9.13 -15.46 21.06
N SER A 51 8.35 -15.12 22.08
CA SER A 51 7.02 -15.70 22.28
C SER A 51 6.21 -15.63 20.95
N PRO A 52 5.60 -16.73 20.49
CA PRO A 52 4.74 -16.74 19.30
C PRO A 52 3.67 -15.66 19.34
N TRP A 53 3.14 -15.38 20.54
CA TRP A 53 2.19 -14.28 20.76
C TRP A 53 2.80 -12.91 20.50
N LEU A 54 4.05 -12.68 20.90
CA LEU A 54 4.72 -11.40 20.62
C LEU A 54 5.00 -11.21 19.12
N LEU A 55 5.37 -12.29 18.41
CA LEU A 55 5.54 -12.26 16.95
C LEU A 55 4.21 -12.00 16.24
N ALA A 56 3.14 -12.70 16.66
CA ALA A 56 1.79 -12.49 16.15
C ALA A 56 1.31 -11.06 16.39
N SER A 57 1.47 -10.53 17.60
CA SER A 57 1.08 -9.15 17.94
C SER A 57 1.88 -8.12 17.14
N LYS A 58 3.18 -8.32 16.92
CA LYS A 58 3.97 -7.41 16.06
C LYS A 58 3.49 -7.42 14.62
N GLY A 59 3.20 -8.60 14.06
CA GLY A 59 2.64 -8.73 12.71
C GLY A 59 1.26 -8.06 12.62
N PHE A 60 0.39 -8.30 13.60
CA PHE A 60 -0.92 -7.68 13.68
C PHE A 60 -0.83 -6.16 13.79
N MET A 61 -0.01 -5.63 14.69
CA MET A 61 0.18 -4.19 14.88
C MET A 61 0.79 -3.51 13.65
N LEU A 62 1.67 -4.17 12.91
CA LEU A 62 2.21 -3.63 11.66
C LEU A 62 1.10 -3.37 10.64
N ASN A 63 0.14 -4.29 10.52
CA ASN A 63 -1.02 -4.14 9.64
C ASN A 63 -2.08 -3.19 10.22
N ALA A 64 -2.34 -3.27 11.52
CA ALA A 64 -3.34 -2.48 12.23
C ALA A 64 -2.92 -1.03 12.47
N LEU A 65 -1.64 -0.67 12.35
CA LEU A 65 -1.14 0.71 12.43
C LEU A 65 -0.69 1.26 11.08
N ASN A 66 -0.84 0.49 9.99
CA ASN A 66 -0.49 0.96 8.66
C ASN A 66 -1.50 2.05 8.22
N PRO A 67 -1.07 3.32 8.06
CA PRO A 67 -1.98 4.41 7.71
C PRO A 67 -2.64 4.19 6.34
N GLY A 68 -1.95 3.53 5.41
CA GLY A 68 -2.52 3.17 4.11
C GLY A 68 -3.68 2.17 4.23
N ASN A 69 -3.60 1.24 5.18
CA ASN A 69 -4.68 0.26 5.43
C ASN A 69 -5.93 0.97 5.98
N TYR A 70 -5.78 1.90 6.93
CA TYR A 70 -6.91 2.71 7.42
C TYR A 70 -7.55 3.56 6.32
N ILE A 71 -6.74 4.29 5.54
CA ILE A 71 -7.24 5.10 4.43
C ILE A 71 -8.00 4.23 3.41
N SER A 72 -7.50 3.03 3.15
CA SER A 72 -8.15 2.06 2.24
C SER A 72 -9.49 1.60 2.78
N TRP A 73 -9.58 1.20 4.05
CA TRP A 73 -10.84 0.77 4.66
C TRP A 73 -11.86 1.90 4.76
N LEU A 74 -11.43 3.12 5.08
CA LEU A 74 -12.29 4.31 5.04
C LEU A 74 -12.83 4.55 3.62
N SER A 75 -11.97 4.44 2.61
CA SER A 75 -12.35 4.61 1.21
C SER A 75 -13.36 3.56 0.76
N ILE A 76 -13.09 2.28 1.05
CA ILE A 76 -14.00 1.17 0.76
C ILE A 76 -15.33 1.36 1.50
N SER A 77 -15.29 1.76 2.77
CA SER A 77 -16.52 2.01 3.55
C SER A 77 -17.37 3.10 2.90
N ALA A 78 -16.76 4.23 2.54
CA ALA A 78 -17.46 5.30 1.86
C ALA A 78 -18.06 4.85 0.52
N LEU A 79 -17.37 3.98 -0.23
CA LEU A 79 -17.85 3.41 -1.47
C LEU A 79 -19.05 2.48 -1.25
N LEU A 80 -18.96 1.54 -0.31
CA LEU A 80 -20.04 0.60 -0.02
C LEU A 80 -21.30 1.30 0.50
N ILE A 81 -21.14 2.35 1.30
CA ILE A 81 -22.25 3.09 1.93
C ILE A 81 -22.88 4.09 0.96
N ASN A 82 -22.07 4.96 0.35
CA ASN A 82 -22.58 6.15 -0.34
C ASN A 82 -22.70 5.97 -1.85
N VAL A 83 -21.99 4.99 -2.43
CA VAL A 83 -22.02 4.75 -3.88
C VAL A 83 -22.83 3.51 -4.20
N ASN A 84 -22.50 2.39 -3.54
CA ASN A 84 -23.16 1.12 -3.82
C ASN A 84 -24.40 0.88 -2.96
N HIS A 85 -24.64 1.71 -1.95
CA HIS A 85 -25.79 1.63 -1.05
C HIS A 85 -26.03 0.24 -0.42
N TYR A 86 -24.94 -0.47 -0.09
CA TYR A 86 -25.05 -1.79 0.53
C TYR A 86 -25.79 -1.68 1.86
N SER A 87 -26.69 -2.61 2.14
CA SER A 87 -27.28 -2.82 3.46
C SER A 87 -26.23 -3.23 4.49
N ILE A 88 -26.60 -3.19 5.78
CA ILE A 88 -25.68 -3.62 6.84
C ILE A 88 -25.23 -5.09 6.66
N GLY A 89 -26.13 -5.97 6.22
CA GLY A 89 -25.82 -7.39 5.99
C GLY A 89 -24.84 -7.59 4.82
N GLU A 90 -25.04 -6.89 3.71
CA GLU A 90 -24.13 -6.96 2.55
C GLU A 90 -22.74 -6.42 2.89
N ARG A 91 -22.66 -5.36 3.71
CA ARG A 91 -21.38 -4.84 4.21
C ARG A 91 -20.64 -5.88 5.05
N TRP A 92 -21.33 -6.56 5.95
CA TRP A 92 -20.73 -7.64 6.76
C TRP A 92 -20.14 -8.75 5.90
N TRP A 93 -20.90 -9.24 4.91
CA TRP A 93 -20.42 -10.27 3.98
C TRP A 93 -19.24 -9.79 3.13
N PHE A 94 -19.28 -8.55 2.66
CA PHE A 94 -18.15 -7.96 1.93
C PHE A 94 -16.89 -7.91 2.80
N TYR A 95 -16.98 -7.38 4.02
CA TYR A 95 -15.83 -7.27 4.91
C TYR A 95 -15.28 -8.64 5.32
N ALA A 96 -16.16 -9.59 5.63
CA ALA A 96 -15.77 -10.96 5.95
C ALA A 96 -15.03 -11.62 4.77
N GLY A 97 -15.59 -11.53 3.55
CA GLY A 97 -14.97 -12.08 2.35
C GLY A 97 -13.63 -11.42 2.03
N ALA A 98 -13.53 -10.09 2.18
CA ALA A 98 -12.29 -9.34 1.98
C ALA A 98 -11.22 -9.76 2.99
N LEU A 99 -11.55 -9.86 4.30
CA LEU A 99 -10.61 -10.27 5.33
C LEU A 99 -10.12 -11.71 5.13
N ILE A 100 -11.01 -12.65 4.79
CA ILE A 100 -10.63 -14.03 4.48
C ILE A 100 -9.69 -14.09 3.27
N SER A 101 -10.00 -13.31 2.23
CA SER A 101 -9.17 -13.27 1.01
C SER A 101 -7.80 -12.66 1.27
N ILE A 102 -7.74 -11.57 2.05
CA ILE A 102 -6.48 -10.94 2.46
C ILE A 102 -5.65 -11.91 3.29
N PHE A 103 -6.25 -12.53 4.31
CA PHE A 103 -5.57 -13.51 5.15
C PHE A 103 -5.05 -14.70 4.33
N GLY A 104 -5.88 -15.24 3.44
CA GLY A 104 -5.47 -16.31 2.52
C GLY A 104 -4.29 -15.89 1.63
N MET A 105 -4.33 -14.69 1.07
CA MET A 105 -3.23 -14.17 0.27
C MET A 105 -1.95 -13.97 1.10
N GLU A 106 -2.06 -13.43 2.31
CA GLU A 106 -0.91 -13.26 3.21
C GLU A 106 -0.28 -14.62 3.59
N MET A 107 -1.10 -15.65 3.84
CA MET A 107 -0.61 -17.02 4.04
C MET A 107 0.12 -17.53 2.80
N LEU A 108 -0.41 -17.34 1.59
CA LEU A 108 0.24 -17.73 0.35
C LEU A 108 1.57 -17.00 0.14
N ILE A 109 1.63 -15.71 0.44
CA ILE A 109 2.88 -14.92 0.38
C ILE A 109 3.89 -15.46 1.40
N ALA A 110 3.48 -15.75 2.63
CA ALA A 110 4.37 -16.30 3.65
C ALA A 110 4.95 -17.66 3.24
N LEU A 111 4.10 -18.55 2.70
CA LEU A 111 4.53 -19.84 2.15
C LEU A 111 5.47 -19.68 0.94
N GLY A 112 5.18 -18.71 0.06
CA GLY A 112 6.02 -18.37 -1.08
C GLY A 112 7.38 -17.80 -0.67
N ALA A 113 7.40 -16.93 0.34
CA ALA A 113 8.61 -16.32 0.87
C ALA A 113 9.60 -17.37 1.41
N ALA A 114 9.10 -18.44 2.03
CA ALA A 114 9.92 -19.56 2.49
C ALA A 114 10.69 -20.22 1.33
N LYS A 115 10.08 -20.31 0.13
CA LYS A 115 10.74 -20.84 -1.08
C LYS A 115 11.69 -19.84 -1.73
N ILE A 116 11.32 -18.56 -1.76
CA ILE A 116 12.12 -17.48 -2.38
C ILE A 116 13.40 -17.20 -1.57
N LYS A 117 13.39 -17.45 -0.25
CA LYS A 117 14.52 -17.19 0.65
C LYS A 117 15.87 -17.70 0.12
N ALA A 118 15.90 -18.87 -0.53
CA ALA A 118 17.12 -19.45 -1.11
C ALA A 118 17.74 -18.61 -2.24
N TYR A 119 16.95 -17.78 -2.91
CA TYR A 119 17.37 -16.94 -4.04
C TYR A 119 17.68 -15.49 -3.64
N ILE A 120 17.46 -15.12 -2.36
CA ILE A 120 17.73 -13.77 -1.86
C ILE A 120 19.24 -13.58 -1.68
N SER A 121 19.87 -12.99 -2.70
CA SER A 121 21.26 -12.55 -2.68
C SER A 121 21.34 -11.02 -2.57
N GLU A 122 22.52 -10.47 -2.27
CA GLU A 122 22.74 -9.02 -2.29
C GLU A 122 22.40 -8.40 -3.65
N LYS A 123 22.74 -9.10 -4.75
CA LYS A 123 22.39 -8.67 -6.11
C LYS A 123 20.88 -8.64 -6.32
N PHE A 124 20.15 -9.63 -5.78
CA PHE A 124 18.69 -9.66 -5.84
C PHE A 124 18.09 -8.50 -5.05
N MET A 125 18.53 -8.28 -3.82
CA MET A 125 18.05 -7.18 -2.98
C MET A 125 18.31 -5.81 -3.62
N ARG A 126 19.48 -5.63 -4.26
CA ARG A 126 19.77 -4.41 -5.01
C ARG A 126 18.82 -4.21 -6.19
N ARG A 127 18.52 -5.26 -6.96
CA ARG A 127 17.54 -5.18 -8.06
C ARG A 127 16.15 -4.84 -7.52
N LEU A 128 15.75 -5.44 -6.40
CA LEU A 128 14.47 -5.17 -5.75
C LEU A 128 14.37 -3.70 -5.30
N ASP A 129 15.37 -3.18 -4.59
CA ASP A 129 15.44 -1.78 -4.17
C ASP A 129 15.32 -0.82 -5.38
N LEU A 130 16.03 -1.11 -6.48
CA LEU A 130 15.94 -0.31 -7.71
C LEU A 130 14.55 -0.37 -8.34
N VAL A 131 13.97 -1.56 -8.47
CA VAL A 131 12.63 -1.75 -9.05
C VAL A 131 11.58 -1.01 -8.22
N LEU A 132 11.58 -1.20 -6.89
CA LEU A 132 10.67 -0.49 -5.98
C LEU A 132 10.86 1.03 -6.09
N GLY A 133 12.11 1.48 -6.15
CA GLY A 133 12.44 2.88 -6.34
C GLY A 133 11.86 3.47 -7.63
N ILE A 134 12.07 2.81 -8.77
CA ILE A 134 11.52 3.22 -10.07
C ILE A 134 9.99 3.23 -10.04
N VAL A 135 9.37 2.19 -9.47
CA VAL A 135 7.91 2.10 -9.34
C VAL A 135 7.37 3.29 -8.56
N PHE A 136 7.96 3.64 -7.41
CA PHE A 136 7.52 4.81 -6.64
C PHE A 136 7.70 6.13 -7.41
N LEU A 137 8.80 6.30 -8.14
CA LEU A 137 9.01 7.50 -8.97
C LEU A 137 7.96 7.62 -10.09
N VAL A 138 7.66 6.52 -10.78
CA VAL A 138 6.62 6.48 -11.81
C VAL A 138 5.26 6.88 -11.22
N PHE A 139 4.89 6.29 -10.07
CA PHE A 139 3.64 6.65 -9.41
C PHE A 139 3.61 8.11 -8.92
N ALA A 140 4.74 8.66 -8.47
CA ALA A 140 4.81 10.07 -8.10
C ALA A 140 4.53 11.00 -9.30
N ILE A 141 5.12 10.70 -10.46
CA ILE A 141 4.89 11.45 -11.70
C ILE A 141 3.43 11.32 -12.13
N VAL A 142 2.88 10.11 -12.13
CA VAL A 142 1.48 9.87 -12.49
C VAL A 142 0.53 10.64 -11.57
N LEU A 143 0.85 10.73 -10.28
CA LEU A 143 0.00 11.42 -9.29
C LEU A 143 -0.03 12.93 -9.48
N ILE A 144 1.10 13.55 -9.86
CA ILE A 144 1.24 15.00 -10.02
C ILE A 144 0.94 15.49 -11.45
N TRP A 145 0.98 14.60 -12.43
CA TRP A 145 0.77 14.93 -13.85
C TRP A 145 -0.50 15.75 -14.14
N PRO A 146 -1.67 15.45 -13.52
CA PRO A 146 -2.86 16.28 -13.73
C PRO A 146 -2.66 17.73 -13.30
N LEU A 147 -2.04 17.96 -12.14
CA LEU A 147 -1.76 19.31 -11.63
C LEU A 147 -0.81 20.08 -12.56
N LEU A 148 0.22 19.41 -13.08
CA LEU A 148 1.15 20.01 -14.05
C LEU A 148 0.45 20.37 -15.36
N ARG A 149 -0.43 19.49 -15.85
CA ARG A 149 -1.22 19.74 -17.07
C ARG A 149 -2.12 20.97 -16.90
N ASP A 150 -2.75 21.12 -15.75
CA ASP A 150 -3.67 22.22 -15.49
C ASP A 150 -2.93 23.56 -15.34
N LEU A 151 -1.69 23.55 -14.82
CA LEU A 151 -0.83 24.74 -14.75
C LEU A 151 -0.28 25.21 -16.13
N LEU A 152 -0.19 24.29 -17.09
CA LEU A 152 0.38 24.55 -18.43
C LEU A 152 -0.69 24.96 -19.47
N ARG A 153 -1.96 25.04 -19.07
CA ARG A 153 -3.10 25.47 -19.90
C ARG A 153 -3.49 26.90 -19.55
#